data_AF-A0A7C6ZDP0-F1
#
_entry.id   AF-A0A7C6ZDP0-F1
#
_cell.length_a   1.000
_cell.length_b   1.000
_cell.length_c   1.000
_cell.angle_alpha   90.00
_cell.angle_beta   90.00
_cell.angle_gamma   90.00
#
_symmetry.space_group_name_H-M   'P 1'
#
loop_
_entity.id
_entity.type
_entity.pdbx_description
1 polymer ?
#
loop_
_entity_poly.entity_id
_entity_poly.type
_entity_poly.pdbx_seq_one_letter_code
_entity_poly.pdbx_strand_id
1 'polypeptide(L)'
;MALAFRTMLAAGLRVSEGARLVPEDVILDRGSVFLRVRHGKGDKERPAPVTDAAVAKELVEYAGDVSEEYPGETILFYVTVGTLKVYAHRLKKLTGVDFHSHRMRHTLATRLLAQGTPVDSVQKVLGHADISTTRRYTDTMPEALSRVTAKLQETRRAVQVADERR
;
A
#
# COMPACT_ATOMS: atom_id res chain seq x y z
N MET A 1 -0.42 11.25 10.28
CA MET A 1 0.09 11.91 9.05
C MET A 1 1.25 11.19 8.37
N ALA A 2 2.33 10.82 9.07
CA ALA A 2 3.46 10.11 8.45
C ALA A 2 3.05 8.75 7.86
N LEU A 3 2.23 7.98 8.58
CA LEU A 3 1.69 6.70 8.12
C LEU A 3 0.89 6.83 6.82
N ALA A 4 0.12 7.92 6.63
CA ALA A 4 -0.63 8.14 5.40
C ALA A 4 0.29 8.24 4.16
N PHE A 5 1.35 9.05 4.24
CA PHE A 5 2.31 9.18 3.13
C PHE A 5 3.12 7.89 2.91
N ARG A 6 3.54 7.21 3.99
CA ARG A 6 4.22 5.91 3.89
C ARG A 6 3.34 4.85 3.23
N THR A 7 2.07 4.80 3.60
CA THR A 7 1.07 3.91 2.99
C THR A 7 0.89 4.22 1.52
N MET A 8 0.73 5.50 1.17
CA MET A 8 0.59 5.92 -0.23
C MET A 8 1.81 5.57 -1.08
N LEU A 9 3.01 5.67 -0.52
CA LEU A 9 4.25 5.26 -1.19
C LEU A 9 4.35 3.74 -1.33
N ALA A 10 4.04 2.99 -0.27
CA ALA A 10 4.15 1.53 -0.22
C ALA A 10 3.13 0.82 -1.13
N ALA A 11 1.98 1.45 -1.39
CA ALA A 11 0.91 0.91 -2.23
C ALA A 11 0.68 1.68 -3.55
N GLY A 12 1.48 2.73 -3.83
CA GLY A 12 1.37 3.50 -5.07
C GLY A 12 0.03 4.23 -5.23
N LEU A 13 -0.53 4.75 -4.14
CA LEU A 13 -1.84 5.41 -4.13
C LEU A 13 -1.77 6.85 -4.63
N ARG A 14 -2.86 7.32 -5.24
CA ARG A 14 -3.09 8.76 -5.42
C ARG A 14 -3.35 9.41 -4.06
N VAL A 15 -3.05 10.70 -3.94
CA VAL A 15 -3.39 11.49 -2.74
C VAL A 15 -4.87 11.38 -2.39
N SER A 16 -5.75 11.44 -3.41
CA SER A 16 -7.20 11.30 -3.21
C SER A 16 -7.64 9.90 -2.84
N GLU A 17 -6.89 8.86 -3.23
CA GLU A 17 -7.18 7.47 -2.86
C GLU A 17 -6.80 7.26 -1.39
N GLY A 18 -5.59 7.65 -0.99
CA GLY A 18 -5.12 7.51 0.40
C GLY A 18 -5.95 8.33 1.41
N ALA A 19 -6.42 9.52 1.02
CA ALA A 19 -7.25 10.38 1.87
C ALA A 19 -8.68 9.84 2.11
N ARG A 20 -9.12 8.86 1.33
CA ARG A 20 -10.49 8.32 1.36
C ARG A 20 -10.56 6.88 1.85
N LEU A 21 -9.42 6.30 2.25
CA LEU A 21 -9.41 4.97 2.84
C LEU A 21 -10.20 4.97 4.14
N VAL A 22 -10.93 3.88 4.36
CA VAL A 22 -11.57 3.55 5.63
C VAL A 22 -10.90 2.30 6.24
N PRO A 23 -11.05 2.01 7.54
CA PRO A 23 -10.44 0.84 8.17
C PRO A 23 -10.72 -0.48 7.42
N GLU A 24 -11.94 -0.65 6.92
CA GLU A 24 -12.37 -1.85 6.20
C GLU A 24 -11.66 -2.05 4.85
N ASP A 25 -10.99 -1.01 4.34
CA ASP A 25 -10.18 -1.13 3.14
C ASP A 25 -8.82 -1.79 3.38
N VAL A 26 -8.41 -1.94 4.64
CA VAL A 26 -7.18 -2.66 5.01
C VAL A 26 -7.50 -4.15 5.12
N ILE A 27 -7.10 -4.91 4.11
CA ILE A 27 -7.46 -6.32 3.97
C ILE A 27 -6.21 -7.17 4.20
N LEU A 28 -6.26 -8.02 5.23
CA LEU A 28 -5.27 -9.05 5.48
C LEU A 28 -5.73 -10.37 4.85
N ASP A 29 -4.99 -10.85 3.84
CA ASP A 29 -5.26 -12.13 3.17
C ASP A 29 -3.98 -12.97 3.11
N ARG A 30 -3.98 -14.15 3.74
CA ARG A 30 -2.84 -15.10 3.79
C ARG A 30 -1.50 -14.47 4.19
N GLY A 31 -1.54 -13.52 5.13
CA GLY A 31 -0.37 -12.81 5.62
C GLY A 31 0.07 -11.63 4.75
N SER A 32 -0.56 -11.39 3.60
CA SER A 32 -0.33 -10.25 2.73
C SER A 32 -1.34 -9.14 3.01
N VAL A 33 -0.89 -7.88 3.01
CA VAL A 33 -1.77 -6.72 3.22
C VAL A 33 -2.10 -6.05 1.89
N PHE A 34 -3.40 -5.82 1.69
CA PHE A 34 -3.96 -5.16 0.52
C PHE A 34 -4.80 -3.96 0.94
N LEU A 35 -4.85 -2.95 0.08
CA LEU A 35 -5.78 -1.83 0.19
C LEU A 35 -6.83 -1.92 -0.89
N ARG A 36 -8.10 -1.90 -0.51
CA ARG A 36 -9.20 -1.75 -1.45
C ARG A 36 -9.33 -0.28 -1.83
N VAL A 37 -9.02 0.03 -3.09
CA VAL A 37 -9.09 1.39 -3.62
C VAL A 37 -10.42 1.57 -4.35
N ARG A 38 -11.35 2.32 -3.76
CA ARG A 38 -12.75 2.42 -4.22
C ARG A 38 -13.03 3.38 -5.39
N HIS A 39 -12.04 4.09 -5.94
CA HIS A 39 -12.28 5.06 -7.03
C HIS A 39 -11.15 5.12 -8.07
N GLY A 40 -11.01 4.07 -8.89
CA GLY A 40 -10.27 4.13 -10.15
C GLY A 40 -10.99 4.99 -11.21
N LYS A 41 -10.27 5.44 -12.25
CA LYS A 41 -10.90 6.08 -13.42
C LYS A 41 -11.86 5.06 -14.05
N GLY A 42 -13.16 5.30 -13.99
CA GLY A 42 -14.21 4.37 -14.46
C GLY A 42 -14.97 3.60 -13.36
N ASP A 43 -14.85 4.01 -12.09
CA ASP A 43 -15.62 3.49 -10.94
C ASP A 43 -15.40 2.01 -10.61
N LYS A 44 -14.25 1.48 -11.04
CA LYS A 44 -13.82 0.11 -10.76
C LYS A 44 -12.93 0.08 -9.53
N GLU A 45 -13.27 -0.78 -8.58
CA GLU A 45 -12.43 -1.09 -7.44
C GLU A 45 -11.19 -1.85 -7.88
N ARG A 46 -10.08 -1.68 -7.17
CA ARG A 46 -8.89 -2.51 -7.34
C ARG A 46 -8.21 -2.79 -6.00
N PRO A 47 -7.60 -3.97 -5.84
CA PRO A 47 -6.64 -4.17 -4.77
C PRO A 47 -5.32 -3.45 -5.08
N ALA A 48 -4.72 -2.87 -4.06
CA ALA A 48 -3.36 -2.33 -4.10
C ALA A 48 -2.52 -3.04 -3.02
N PRO A 49 -1.54 -3.89 -3.40
CA PRO A 49 -0.68 -4.55 -2.42
C PRO A 49 0.18 -3.53 -1.67
N VAL A 50 0.34 -3.73 -0.37
CA VAL A 50 1.29 -2.97 0.44
C VAL A 50 2.64 -3.69 0.38
N THR A 51 3.61 -3.05 -0.29
CA THR A 51 4.90 -3.68 -0.63
C THR A 51 5.96 -3.58 0.47
N ASP A 52 5.70 -2.80 1.53
CA ASP A 52 6.61 -2.57 2.65
C ASP A 52 6.06 -3.25 3.91
N ALA A 53 6.80 -4.19 4.48
CA ALA A 53 6.36 -5.00 5.62
C ALA A 53 6.14 -4.19 6.90
N ALA A 54 6.99 -3.19 7.14
CA ALA A 54 6.87 -2.35 8.33
C ALA A 54 5.64 -1.46 8.23
N VAL A 55 5.40 -0.88 7.04
CA VAL A 55 4.17 -0.12 6.76
C VAL A 55 2.95 -1.03 6.85
N ALA A 56 2.99 -2.24 6.28
CA ALA A 56 1.89 -3.18 6.31
C ALA A 56 1.48 -3.54 7.74
N LYS A 57 2.46 -3.83 8.61
CA LYS A 57 2.21 -4.14 10.02
C LYS A 57 1.58 -2.96 10.76
N GLU A 58 2.23 -1.80 10.69
CA GLU A 58 1.76 -0.57 11.35
C GLU A 58 0.36 -0.17 10.87
N LEU A 59 0.06 -0.37 9.58
CA LEU A 59 -1.24 -0.07 8.99
C LEU A 59 -2.35 -0.98 9.50
N VAL A 60 -2.08 -2.28 9.67
CA VAL A 60 -3.06 -3.24 10.20
C VAL A 60 -3.38 -2.93 11.67
N GLU A 61 -2.35 -2.68 12.49
CA GLU A 61 -2.52 -2.31 13.90
C GLU A 61 -3.35 -1.01 14.00
N TYR A 62 -2.94 0.04 13.28
CA TYR A 62 -3.64 1.32 13.28
C TYR A 62 -5.09 1.22 12.78
N ALA A 63 -5.37 0.43 11.74
CA ALA A 63 -6.74 0.26 11.25
C ALA A 63 -7.63 -0.47 12.26
N GLY A 64 -7.07 -1.43 13.02
CA GLY A 64 -7.77 -2.10 14.12
C GLY A 64 -8.16 -1.11 15.21
N ASP A 65 -7.20 -0.32 15.70
CA ASP A 65 -7.43 0.70 16.72
C ASP A 65 -8.52 1.70 16.30
N VAL A 66 -8.47 2.17 15.05
CA VAL A 66 -9.45 3.11 14.50
C VAL A 66 -10.85 2.51 14.41
N SER A 67 -10.96 1.23 14.03
CA SER A 67 -12.24 0.53 13.93
C SER A 67 -12.86 0.29 15.30
N GLU A 68 -12.05 0.01 16.32
CA GLU A 68 -12.49 -0.14 17.71
C GLU A 68 -12.95 1.20 18.33
N GLU A 69 -12.21 2.28 18.09
CA GLU A 69 -12.52 3.61 18.65
C GLU A 69 -13.74 4.25 17.97
N TYR A 70 -13.92 4.04 16.66
CA TYR A 70 -15.00 4.64 15.87
C TYR A 70 -15.68 3.58 14.98
N PRO A 71 -16.64 2.82 15.53
CA PRO A 71 -17.34 1.80 14.75
C PRO A 71 -18.21 2.45 13.66
N GLY A 72 -17.89 2.19 12.38
CA GLY A 72 -18.60 2.71 11.21
C GLY A 72 -17.67 3.29 10.14
N GLU A 73 -18.24 3.92 9.09
CA GLU A 73 -17.48 4.50 7.97
C GLU A 73 -16.71 5.78 8.39
N THR A 74 -15.60 5.61 9.11
CA THR A 74 -14.65 6.68 9.42
C THR A 74 -13.49 6.70 8.42
N ILE A 75 -12.92 7.89 8.19
CA ILE A 75 -11.72 8.02 7.35
C ILE A 75 -10.51 7.53 8.16
N LEU A 76 -9.81 6.53 7.65
CA LEU A 76 -8.70 5.83 8.30
C LEU A 76 -7.67 6.78 8.91
N PHE A 77 -7.21 7.77 8.15
CA PHE A 77 -6.13 8.68 8.57
C PHE A 77 -6.62 10.01 9.18
N TYR A 78 -7.92 10.19 9.38
CA TYR A 78 -8.51 11.44 9.89
C TYR A 78 -8.02 12.70 9.15
N VAL A 79 -7.84 12.59 7.83
CA VAL A 79 -7.24 13.66 7.03
C VAL A 79 -7.98 13.88 5.73
N THR A 80 -8.20 15.15 5.40
CA THR A 80 -8.82 15.52 4.13
C THR A 80 -7.81 15.47 2.98
N VAL A 81 -8.32 15.35 1.75
CA VAL A 81 -7.52 15.47 0.52
C VAL A 81 -6.76 16.80 0.48
N GLY A 82 -7.41 17.90 0.91
CA GLY A 82 -6.81 19.23 0.92
C GLY A 82 -5.63 19.30 1.87
N THR A 83 -5.78 18.77 3.08
CA THR A 83 -4.72 18.71 4.08
C THR A 83 -3.52 17.91 3.58
N LEU A 84 -3.73 16.72 3.01
CA LEU A 84 -2.64 15.92 2.44
C LEU A 84 -1.92 16.64 1.29
N LYS A 85 -2.64 17.35 0.41
CA LYS A 85 -2.01 18.15 -0.66
C LYS A 85 -1.15 19.28 -0.10
N VAL A 86 -1.62 19.97 0.95
CA VAL A 86 -0.83 21.02 1.63
C VAL A 86 0.45 20.44 2.22
N TYR A 87 0.37 19.30 2.92
CA TYR A 87 1.55 18.64 3.46
C TYR A 87 2.50 18.14 2.37
N ALA A 88 1.99 17.58 1.28
CA ALA A 88 2.80 17.15 0.13
C ALA A 88 3.57 18.33 -0.47
N HIS A 89 2.92 19.49 -0.62
CA HIS A 89 3.56 20.70 -1.12
C HIS A 89 4.61 21.25 -0.14
N ARG A 90 4.35 21.20 1.18
CA ARG A 90 5.34 21.58 2.20
C ARG A 90 6.56 20.65 2.17
N LEU A 91 6.36 19.34 2.10
CA LEU A 91 7.44 18.36 1.99
C LEU A 91 8.27 18.58 0.72
N LYS A 92 7.63 18.90 -0.41
CA LYS A 92 8.32 19.29 -1.64
C LYS A 92 9.23 20.50 -1.45
N LYS A 93 8.76 21.54 -0.76
CA LYS A 93 9.58 22.73 -0.47
C LYS A 93 10.77 22.41 0.45
N LEU A 94 10.59 21.51 1.41
CA LEU A 94 11.64 21.16 2.37
C LEU A 94 12.69 20.20 1.81
N THR A 95 12.27 19.25 0.97
CA THR A 95 13.12 18.12 0.54
C THR A 95 13.47 18.16 -0.94
N GLY A 96 12.81 19.02 -1.74
CA GLY A 96 12.88 19.00 -3.20
C GLY A 96 12.12 17.81 -3.84
N VAL A 97 11.59 16.87 -3.06
CA VAL A 97 10.92 15.67 -3.56
C VAL A 97 9.44 15.94 -3.77
N ASP A 98 8.94 15.70 -4.98
CA ASP A 98 7.53 15.91 -5.29
C ASP A 98 6.66 14.72 -4.84
N PHE A 99 5.84 14.92 -3.82
CA PHE A 99 4.92 13.92 -3.27
C PHE A 99 3.54 13.98 -3.95
N HIS A 100 3.50 13.81 -5.28
CA HIS A 100 2.26 13.68 -6.04
C HIS A 100 2.01 12.24 -6.51
N SER A 101 0.75 11.93 -6.84
CA SER A 101 0.26 10.61 -7.24
C SER A 101 1.16 9.88 -8.26
N HIS A 102 1.56 10.57 -9.34
CA HIS A 102 2.42 9.98 -10.35
C HIS A 102 3.84 9.68 -9.85
N ARG A 103 4.44 10.53 -8.99
CA ARG A 103 5.81 10.34 -8.53
C ARG A 103 5.90 9.21 -7.51
N MET A 104 4.95 9.08 -6.60
CA MET A 104 4.88 7.92 -5.69
C MET A 104 4.72 6.62 -6.46
N ARG A 105 3.89 6.60 -7.51
CA ARG A 105 3.78 5.45 -8.42
C ARG A 105 5.07 5.16 -9.18
N HIS A 106 5.74 6.19 -9.71
CA HIS A 106 7.03 6.02 -10.38
C HIS A 106 8.10 5.51 -9.42
N THR A 107 8.19 6.06 -8.20
CA THR A 107 9.13 5.60 -7.18
C THR A 107 8.87 4.14 -6.81
N LEU A 108 7.61 3.74 -6.62
CA LEU A 108 7.27 2.35 -6.40
C LEU A 108 7.64 1.47 -7.61
N ALA A 109 7.31 1.90 -8.82
CA ALA A 109 7.68 1.19 -10.06
C ALA A 109 9.19 0.95 -10.13
N THR A 110 9.99 2.01 -9.96
CA THR A 110 11.43 1.95 -10.01
C THR A 110 12.00 1.03 -8.92
N ARG A 111 11.46 1.07 -7.69
CA ARG A 111 11.90 0.19 -6.60
C ARG A 111 11.62 -1.27 -6.92
N LEU A 112 10.42 -1.59 -7.41
CA LEU A 112 10.05 -2.97 -7.76
C LEU A 112 10.88 -3.50 -8.92
N LEU A 113 11.09 -2.68 -9.97
CA LEU A 113 11.95 -3.04 -11.10
C LEU A 113 13.41 -3.26 -10.65
N ALA A 114 13.93 -2.40 -9.78
CA ALA A 114 15.28 -2.54 -9.22
C ALA A 114 15.44 -3.82 -8.36
N GLN A 115 14.35 -4.32 -7.78
CA GLN A 115 14.32 -5.60 -7.05
C GLN A 115 14.14 -6.82 -7.96
N GLY A 116 14.16 -6.63 -9.28
CA GLY A 116 13.98 -7.71 -10.26
C GLY A 116 12.53 -8.13 -10.47
N THR A 117 11.56 -7.31 -10.03
CA THR A 117 10.14 -7.58 -10.30
C THR A 117 9.89 -7.46 -11.80
N PRO A 118 9.27 -8.47 -12.44
CA PRO A 118 8.90 -8.39 -13.85
C PRO A 118 8.02 -7.18 -14.17
N VAL A 119 8.25 -6.54 -15.33
CA VAL A 119 7.55 -5.30 -15.75
C VAL A 119 6.04 -5.50 -15.80
N ASP A 120 5.57 -6.65 -16.27
CA ASP A 120 4.14 -6.99 -16.33
C ASP A 120 3.51 -7.02 -14.92
N SER A 121 4.28 -7.43 -13.92
CA SER A 121 3.86 -7.49 -12.53
C SER A 121 3.84 -6.10 -11.92
N VAL A 122 4.84 -5.26 -12.20
CA VAL A 122 4.84 -3.85 -11.80
C VAL A 122 3.64 -3.10 -12.39
N GLN A 123 3.30 -3.35 -13.65
CA GLN A 123 2.12 -2.76 -14.29
C GLN A 123 0.79 -3.20 -13.65
N LYS A 124 0.69 -4.46 -13.21
CA LYS A 124 -0.49 -4.96 -12.48
C LYS A 124 -0.62 -4.34 -11.08
N VAL A 125 0.49 -4.12 -10.35
CA VAL A 125 0.48 -3.40 -9.06
C VAL A 125 0.00 -1.95 -9.22
N LEU A 126 0.48 -1.26 -10.26
CA LEU A 126 0.33 0.18 -10.40
C LEU A 126 -0.86 0.64 -11.26
N GLY A 127 -1.36 -0.24 -12.14
CA GLY A 127 -2.08 0.21 -13.33
C GLY A 127 -3.32 -0.59 -13.67
N HIS A 128 -3.23 -1.91 -13.86
CA HIS A 128 -4.32 -2.64 -14.52
C HIS A 128 -4.39 -4.11 -14.11
N ALA A 129 -5.30 -4.40 -13.19
CA ALA A 129 -6.07 -5.62 -13.26
C ALA A 129 -7.38 -5.34 -12.53
N ASP A 130 -8.47 -5.38 -13.30
CA ASP A 130 -9.82 -5.55 -12.76
C ASP A 130 -9.82 -6.93 -12.09
N ILE A 131 -9.40 -6.99 -10.83
CA ILE A 131 -9.56 -8.19 -10.01
C ILE A 131 -11.01 -8.12 -9.52
N SER A 132 -11.93 -8.38 -10.45
CA SER A 132 -13.35 -8.38 -10.17
C SER A 132 -13.68 -9.60 -9.30
N THR A 133 -14.29 -9.30 -8.16
CA THR A 133 -15.23 -10.12 -7.37
C THR A 133 -14.73 -11.35 -6.61
N THR A 134 -14.83 -11.22 -5.28
CA THR A 134 -15.18 -12.23 -4.25
C THR A 134 -14.30 -13.49 -4.10
N ARG A 135 -13.22 -13.64 -4.86
CA ARG A 135 -12.20 -14.67 -4.64
C ARG A 135 -11.05 -14.06 -3.83
N ARG A 136 -10.37 -14.86 -2.99
CA ARG A 136 -9.26 -14.38 -2.15
C ARG A 136 -8.23 -13.66 -3.03
N TYR A 137 -7.83 -12.44 -2.65
CA TYR A 137 -6.95 -11.59 -3.45
C TYR A 137 -5.67 -12.33 -3.87
N THR A 138 -5.09 -13.10 -2.96
CA THR A 138 -3.90 -13.92 -3.22
C THR A 138 -4.14 -14.98 -4.32
N ASP A 139 -5.33 -15.57 -4.40
CA ASP A 139 -5.65 -16.62 -5.39
C ASP A 139 -5.87 -16.05 -6.80
N THR A 140 -6.25 -14.78 -6.89
CA THR A 140 -6.46 -14.08 -8.16
C THR A 140 -5.21 -13.35 -8.66
N MET A 141 -4.19 -13.23 -7.81
CA MET A 141 -2.96 -12.53 -8.15
C MET A 141 -1.98 -13.46 -8.86
N PRO A 142 -1.41 -13.06 -10.00
CA PRO A 142 -0.27 -13.75 -10.59
C PRO A 142 0.85 -13.94 -9.56
N GLU A 143 1.55 -15.08 -9.62
CA GLU A 143 2.61 -15.46 -8.66
C GLU A 143 3.65 -14.34 -8.45
N ALA A 144 3.98 -13.62 -9.52
CA ALA A 144 4.92 -12.51 -9.48
C ALA A 144 4.42 -11.28 -8.68
N LEU A 145 3.09 -11.08 -8.54
CA LEU A 145 2.53 -10.08 -7.62
C LEU A 145 2.53 -10.55 -6.15
N SER A 146 2.42 -11.87 -5.92
CA SER A 146 2.56 -12.43 -4.57
C SER A 146 3.95 -12.21 -3.99
N ARG A 147 4.99 -12.12 -4.84
CA ARG A 147 6.37 -11.80 -4.42
C ARG A 147 6.58 -10.33 -4.08
N VAL A 148 5.73 -9.46 -4.63
CA VAL A 148 5.81 -8.00 -4.44
C VAL A 148 5.12 -7.57 -3.14
N THR A 149 4.14 -8.34 -2.67
CA THR A 149 3.43 -8.01 -1.44
C THR A 149 4.26 -8.46 -0.24
N ALA A 150 4.44 -7.57 0.74
CA ALA A 150 5.12 -7.94 1.96
C ALA A 150 4.25 -8.90 2.77
N LYS A 151 4.77 -10.10 3.07
CA LYS A 151 4.13 -11.03 3.99
C LYS A 151 4.45 -10.63 5.43
N LEU A 152 3.41 -10.36 6.21
CA LEU A 152 3.50 -10.11 7.66
C LEU A 152 4.10 -11.28 8.44
N GLN A 153 4.12 -12.50 7.87
CA GLN A 153 4.64 -13.71 8.54
C GLN A 153 5.99 -14.24 8.03
N GLU A 154 6.68 -13.58 7.09
CA GLU A 154 7.98 -14.10 6.58
C GLU A 154 9.24 -13.39 7.12
N THR A 155 9.14 -12.58 8.17
CA THR A 155 10.34 -12.06 8.87
C THR A 155 10.70 -12.90 10.10
N ARG A 156 10.90 -14.21 9.91
CA ARG A 156 11.50 -15.06 10.96
C ARG A 156 12.58 -16.03 10.48
N ARG A 157 13.00 -16.02 9.20
CA ARG A 157 13.99 -17.00 8.70
C ARG A 157 15.21 -16.48 7.96
N ALA A 158 15.36 -15.18 7.68
CA ALA A 158 16.53 -14.69 6.95
C ALA A 158 17.66 -14.08 7.83
N VAL A 159 17.44 -13.87 9.12
CA VAL A 159 18.47 -13.27 10.02
C VAL A 159 19.19 -14.32 10.88
N GLN A 160 18.65 -15.54 11.03
CA GLN A 160 19.25 -16.57 11.88
C GLN A 160 20.35 -17.39 11.20
N VAL A 161 20.51 -17.34 9.87
CA VAL A 161 21.55 -18.12 9.15
C VAL A 161 22.89 -17.37 9.02
N ALA A 162 22.93 -16.08 9.37
CA ALA A 162 24.17 -15.29 9.32
C ALA A 162 24.96 -15.28 10.63
N ASP A 163 24.35 -15.66 11.76
CA ASP A 163 24.96 -15.55 13.10
C ASP A 163 25.46 -16.88 13.68
N GLU A 164 25.28 -18.00 12.96
CA GLU A 164 25.77 -19.34 13.37
C GLU A 164 27.06 -19.76 12.64
N ARG A 165 27.77 -18.82 11.99
CA ARG A 165 29.09 -19.06 11.37
C ARG A 165 30.22 -18.28 12.03
N ARG A 166 30.16 -18.08 13.35
CA ARG A 166 31.28 -17.52 14.11
C ARG A 166 31.63 -18.38 15.31
#